data_AF-A0A5C2HLJ6-F1
#
_entry.id   AF-A0A5C2HLJ6-F1
#
_cell.length_a   1.000
_cell.length_b   1.000
_cell.length_c   1.000
_cell.angle_alpha   90.00
_cell.angle_beta   90.00
_cell.angle_gamma   90.00
#
_symmetry.space_group_name_H-M   'P 1'
#
loop_
_entity.id
_entity.type
_entity.pdbx_description
1 polymer ?
#
loop_
_entity_poly.entity_id
_entity_poly.type
_entity_poly.pdbx_seq_one_letter_code
_entity_poly.pdbx_strand_id
1 'polypeptide(L)'
;MASHISTGSMESPQYYRSENLDHLGLVAGMYDELGIGSLIDALILQDGKKRVVSIGQAVKAMVLNGLGFANRALYLTEQFFSNKPVERLIGPNIESAHLNDDVLGRALDAIWNYDPSVLYPQLASQAVHRLGLSCRFGHLDSTSFHVDGRYNSDEEPEEGVIQLTKGYSRDHRPT
;
A
#
# COMPACT_ATOMS: atom_id res chain seq x y z
N MET A 1 66.40 -0.71 19.70
CA MET A 1 66.49 -2.16 19.39
C MET A 1 65.59 -2.87 20.38
N ALA A 2 64.55 -3.62 20.04
CA ALA A 2 64.29 -4.38 18.83
C ALA A 2 62.94 -4.04 18.20
N SER A 3 62.94 -4.11 16.88
CA SER A 3 61.79 -4.16 15.98
C SER A 3 61.18 -5.55 15.96
N HIS A 4 59.85 -5.63 15.95
CA HIS A 4 59.14 -6.64 15.18
C HIS A 4 57.91 -5.99 14.55
N ILE A 5 57.81 -6.12 13.22
CA ILE A 5 56.79 -5.55 12.33
C ILE A 5 56.01 -6.72 11.70
N SER A 6 54.74 -6.44 11.36
CA SER A 6 53.84 -7.16 10.42
C SER A 6 53.08 -8.34 11.04
N THR A 7 51.76 -8.49 10.94
CA THR A 7 50.76 -8.27 9.86
C THR A 7 49.40 -7.94 10.53
N GLY A 8 48.45 -7.14 10.04
CA GLY A 8 48.02 -6.91 8.66
C GLY A 8 46.49 -7.01 8.61
N SER A 9 45.78 -6.00 9.12
CA SER A 9 44.40 -5.64 8.75
C SER A 9 44.10 -4.29 9.38
N MET A 10 44.34 -3.21 8.64
CA MET A 10 43.75 -1.92 8.98
C MET A 10 42.26 -2.07 8.73
N GLU A 11 41.49 -2.38 9.78
CA GLU A 11 40.04 -2.16 9.72
C GLU A 11 39.85 -0.70 9.34
N SER A 12 39.27 -0.49 8.15
CA SER A 12 38.97 0.84 7.65
C SER A 12 38.11 1.54 8.69
N PRO A 13 38.31 2.84 8.98
CA PRO A 13 37.48 3.52 9.95
C PRO A 13 36.02 3.34 9.55
N GLN A 14 35.21 2.74 10.43
CA GLN A 14 33.78 2.62 10.23
C GLN A 14 33.23 4.06 10.17
N TYR A 15 32.95 4.53 8.96
CA TYR A 15 32.34 5.83 8.74
C TYR A 15 30.91 5.76 9.26
N TYR A 16 30.71 6.20 10.49
CA TYR A 16 29.38 6.35 11.07
C TYR A 16 28.65 7.46 10.32
N ARG A 17 27.46 7.13 9.80
CA ARG A 17 26.55 8.08 9.14
C ARG A 17 25.30 8.22 9.99
N SER A 18 24.91 9.45 10.29
CA SER A 18 23.62 9.76 10.91
C SER A 18 22.57 9.95 9.83
N GLU A 19 21.41 9.34 10.01
CA GLU A 19 20.27 9.44 9.09
C GLU A 19 19.01 9.77 9.88
N ASN A 20 18.02 10.37 9.23
CA ASN A 20 16.79 10.74 9.91
C ASN A 20 15.72 9.64 9.75
N LEU A 21 15.32 9.04 10.87
CA LEU A 21 14.27 8.01 10.92
C LEU A 21 12.86 8.61 11.06
N ASP A 22 12.72 9.76 11.75
CA ASP A 22 11.44 10.41 12.07
C ASP A 22 10.36 9.41 12.61
N HIS A 23 9.09 9.69 12.31
CA HIS A 23 7.95 8.80 12.57
C HIS A 23 7.87 7.61 11.60
N LEU A 24 8.72 7.59 10.57
CA LEU A 24 8.66 6.64 9.46
C LEU A 24 8.99 5.22 9.92
N GLY A 25 9.82 5.07 10.95
CA GLY A 25 10.10 3.76 11.55
C GLY A 25 8.85 3.06 12.09
N LEU A 26 7.94 3.81 12.73
CA LEU A 26 6.68 3.26 13.25
C LEU A 26 5.73 2.88 12.13
N VAL A 27 5.60 3.74 11.12
CA VAL A 27 4.74 3.48 9.95
C VAL A 27 5.27 2.28 9.16
N ALA A 28 6.58 2.20 8.94
CA ALA A 28 7.23 1.08 8.26
C ALA A 28 7.04 -0.23 9.03
N GLY A 29 7.21 -0.19 10.36
CA GLY A 29 6.97 -1.34 11.22
C GLY A 29 5.52 -1.83 11.14
N MET A 30 4.55 -0.93 11.23
CA MET A 30 3.13 -1.30 11.09
C MET A 30 2.80 -1.85 9.70
N TYR A 31 3.38 -1.27 8.64
CA TYR A 31 3.21 -1.78 7.28
C TYR A 31 3.70 -3.24 7.15
N ASP A 32 4.84 -3.56 7.77
CA ASP A 32 5.40 -4.91 7.80
C ASP A 32 4.60 -5.86 8.68
N GLU A 33 4.14 -5.39 9.86
CA GLU A 33 3.33 -6.17 10.80
C GLU A 33 1.99 -6.60 10.19
N LEU A 34 1.35 -5.68 9.45
CA LEU A 34 0.15 -5.97 8.67
C LEU A 34 0.42 -6.87 7.45
N GLY A 35 1.69 -7.05 7.06
CA GLY A 35 2.13 -7.88 5.94
C GLY A 35 1.68 -7.36 4.58
N ILE A 36 1.43 -6.05 4.45
CA ILE A 36 0.85 -5.43 3.24
C ILE A 36 1.74 -5.71 2.03
N GLY A 37 3.03 -5.39 2.15
CA GLY A 37 3.98 -5.57 1.05
C GLY A 37 4.11 -7.03 0.61
N SER A 38 4.20 -7.96 1.56
CA SER A 38 4.31 -9.39 1.26
C SER A 38 3.07 -9.94 0.57
N LEU A 39 1.87 -9.47 0.94
CA LEU A 39 0.64 -9.87 0.28
C LEU A 39 0.59 -9.35 -1.16
N ILE A 40 0.92 -8.07 -1.36
CA ILE A 40 0.99 -7.47 -2.70
C ILE A 40 1.97 -8.25 -3.58
N ASP A 41 3.16 -8.59 -3.06
CA ASP A 41 4.17 -9.31 -3.80
C ASP A 41 3.79 -10.76 -4.13
N ALA A 42 2.90 -11.37 -3.33
CA ALA A 42 2.35 -12.69 -3.60
C ALA A 42 1.22 -12.66 -4.64
N LEU A 43 0.44 -11.57 -4.70
CA LEU A 43 -0.73 -11.45 -5.57
C LEU A 43 -0.39 -10.90 -6.95
N ILE A 44 0.58 -9.98 -7.03
CA ILE A 44 0.92 -9.28 -8.26
C ILE A 44 2.29 -9.75 -8.77
N LEU A 45 2.33 -10.15 -10.05
CA LEU A 45 3.54 -10.63 -10.69
C LEU A 45 4.65 -9.57 -10.66
N GLN A 46 5.84 -10.00 -10.23
CA GLN A 46 7.01 -9.15 -10.15
C GLN A 46 7.80 -9.17 -11.47
N ASP A 47 8.25 -7.99 -11.93
CA ASP A 47 9.13 -7.85 -13.07
C ASP A 47 10.56 -7.51 -12.61
N GLY A 48 11.25 -8.50 -12.03
CA GLY A 48 12.61 -8.35 -11.51
C GLY A 48 13.68 -8.05 -12.57
N LYS A 49 13.33 -8.08 -13.86
CA LYS A 49 14.23 -7.68 -14.96
C LYS A 49 14.25 -6.17 -15.17
N LYS A 50 13.13 -5.49 -14.88
CA LYS A 50 12.98 -4.05 -15.10
C LYS A 50 13.17 -3.21 -13.84
N ARG A 51 13.00 -3.82 -12.66
CA ARG A 51 13.09 -3.13 -11.37
C ARG A 51 13.72 -4.03 -10.31
N VAL A 52 14.54 -3.41 -9.46
CA VAL A 52 15.08 -4.03 -8.25
C VAL A 52 14.05 -4.00 -7.12
N VAL A 53 13.23 -2.95 -7.08
CA VAL A 53 12.18 -2.74 -6.08
C VAL A 53 10.97 -3.61 -6.39
N SER A 54 10.47 -4.35 -5.41
CA SER A 54 9.19 -5.08 -5.54
C SER A 54 8.00 -4.11 -5.52
N ILE A 55 6.82 -4.55 -5.97
CA ILE A 55 5.61 -3.72 -5.90
C ILE A 55 5.28 -3.42 -4.43
N GLY A 56 5.39 -4.41 -3.55
CA GLY A 56 5.18 -4.24 -2.11
C GLY A 56 6.13 -3.22 -1.49
N GLN A 57 7.40 -3.19 -1.91
CA GLN A 57 8.36 -2.17 -1.48
C GLN A 57 8.05 -0.79 -2.05
N ALA A 58 7.63 -0.70 -3.32
CA ALA A 58 7.22 0.56 -3.94
C ALA A 58 6.01 1.16 -3.23
N VAL A 59 5.01 0.34 -2.89
CA VAL A 59 3.84 0.76 -2.10
C VAL A 59 4.26 1.22 -0.70
N LYS A 60 5.17 0.48 -0.04
CA LYS A 60 5.72 0.91 1.25
C LYS A 60 6.35 2.30 1.17
N ALA A 61 7.15 2.55 0.15
CA ALA A 61 7.78 3.84 -0.08
C ALA A 61 6.73 4.96 -0.28
N MET A 62 5.68 4.70 -1.06
CA MET A 62 4.59 5.66 -1.28
C MET A 62 3.78 5.93 -0.01
N VAL A 63 3.51 4.92 0.82
CA VAL A 63 2.83 5.08 2.11
C VAL A 63 3.67 5.94 3.07
N LEU A 64 4.98 5.67 3.18
CA LEU A 64 5.89 6.44 4.02
C LEU A 64 6.02 7.90 3.55
N ASN A 65 6.08 8.13 2.24
CA ASN A 65 6.09 9.47 1.68
C ASN A 65 4.76 10.19 1.92
N GLY A 66 3.62 9.53 1.61
CA GLY A 66 2.29 10.12 1.72
C GLY A 66 1.84 10.46 3.14
N LEU A 67 2.26 9.67 4.14
CA LEU A 67 1.97 9.96 5.55
C LEU A 67 2.93 10.99 6.17
N GLY A 68 4.14 11.13 5.62
CA GLY A 68 5.09 12.16 6.04
C GLY A 68 4.84 13.52 5.41
N PHE A 69 4.31 13.55 4.17
CA PHE A 69 4.06 14.76 3.40
C PHE A 69 2.89 14.56 2.42
N ALA A 70 1.72 15.11 2.72
CA ALA A 70 0.61 15.15 1.78
C ALA A 70 0.93 16.06 0.57
N ASN A 71 0.51 15.65 -0.64
CA ASN A 71 0.58 16.43 -1.90
C ASN A 71 1.95 16.65 -2.58
N ARG A 72 2.89 15.71 -2.51
CA ARG A 72 4.09 15.74 -3.39
C ARG A 72 3.97 14.78 -4.57
N ALA A 73 4.45 15.23 -5.72
CA ALA A 73 4.53 14.43 -6.94
C ALA A 73 5.54 13.27 -6.79
N LEU A 74 5.31 12.16 -7.51
CA LEU A 74 6.11 10.93 -7.41
C LEU A 74 7.61 11.15 -7.64
N TYR A 75 7.99 12.07 -8.53
CA TYR A 75 9.41 12.35 -8.85
C TYR A 75 10.20 12.91 -7.66
N LEU A 76 9.53 13.40 -6.61
CA LEU A 76 10.17 13.88 -5.38
C LEU A 76 10.44 12.76 -4.37
N THR A 77 10.03 11.52 -4.66
CA THR A 77 10.17 10.41 -3.70
C THR A 77 11.62 10.04 -3.45
N GLU A 78 12.46 9.97 -4.48
CA GLU A 78 13.90 9.77 -4.33
C GLU A 78 14.51 10.83 -3.41
N GLN A 79 14.20 12.11 -3.63
CA GLN A 79 14.70 13.21 -2.80
C GLN A 79 14.22 13.08 -1.36
N PHE A 80 12.96 12.68 -1.13
CA PHE A 80 12.44 12.43 0.21
C PHE A 80 13.25 11.36 0.95
N PHE A 81 13.69 10.30 0.27
CA PHE A 81 14.47 9.21 0.87
C PHE A 81 15.97 9.48 0.98
N SER A 82 16.51 10.51 0.32
CA SER A 82 17.95 10.80 0.27
C SER A 82 18.66 10.96 1.63
N ASN A 83 17.94 11.37 2.67
CA ASN A 83 18.45 11.58 4.02
C ASN A 83 17.91 10.59 5.07
N LYS A 84 17.30 9.49 4.60
CA LYS A 84 16.62 8.49 5.43
C LYS A 84 17.32 7.14 5.36
N PRO A 85 17.16 6.28 6.37
CA PRO A 85 17.69 4.93 6.35
C PRO A 85 16.85 4.03 5.43
N VAL A 86 17.03 4.17 4.11
CA VAL A 86 16.21 3.49 3.08
C VAL A 86 16.24 1.99 3.23
N GLU A 87 17.42 1.40 3.43
CA GLU A 87 17.54 -0.05 3.61
C GLU A 87 16.76 -0.56 4.83
N ARG A 88 16.75 0.24 5.91
CA ARG A 88 16.04 -0.12 7.13
C ARG A 88 14.53 0.04 6.99
N LEU A 89 14.08 1.06 6.25
CA LEU A 89 12.68 1.40 6.07
C LEU A 89 12.00 0.56 4.98
N ILE A 90 12.67 0.30 3.86
CA ILE A 90 12.07 -0.30 2.67
C ILE A 90 12.49 -1.76 2.50
N GLY A 91 13.78 -2.05 2.63
CA GLY A 91 14.32 -3.40 2.50
C GLY A 91 15.79 -3.40 2.10
N PRO A 92 16.46 -4.56 2.22
CA PRO A 92 17.90 -4.68 1.98
C PRO A 92 18.26 -4.36 0.52
N ASN A 93 19.39 -3.67 0.32
CA ASN A 93 19.91 -3.27 -0.99
C ASN A 93 18.99 -2.30 -1.78
N ILE A 94 18.09 -1.60 -1.08
CA ILE A 94 17.27 -0.55 -1.69
C ILE A 94 17.88 0.81 -1.36
N GLU A 95 18.19 1.56 -2.42
CA GLU A 95 18.70 2.93 -2.35
C GLU A 95 17.58 3.91 -2.74
N SER A 96 17.73 5.18 -2.36
CA SER A 96 16.77 6.22 -2.72
C SER A 96 16.60 6.36 -4.24
N ALA A 97 17.68 6.17 -5.01
CA ALA A 97 17.67 6.24 -6.48
C ALA A 97 16.81 5.15 -7.14
N HIS A 98 16.56 4.04 -6.43
CA HIS A 98 15.66 2.99 -6.91
C HIS A 98 14.17 3.38 -6.77
N LEU A 99 13.86 4.43 -6.00
CA LEU A 99 12.51 4.92 -5.69
C LEU A 99 12.13 6.14 -6.53
N ASN A 100 12.49 6.12 -7.82
CA ASN A 100 12.11 7.15 -8.79
C ASN A 100 10.67 6.98 -9.30
N ASP A 101 10.14 8.02 -9.93
CA ASP A 101 8.78 8.07 -10.46
C ASP A 101 8.48 7.00 -11.51
N ASP A 102 9.42 6.64 -12.37
CA ASP A 102 9.21 5.58 -13.36
C ASP A 102 8.96 4.21 -12.69
N VAL A 103 9.67 3.89 -11.61
CA VAL A 103 9.47 2.64 -10.86
C VAL A 103 8.16 2.68 -10.10
N LEU A 104 7.85 3.79 -9.43
CA LEU A 104 6.62 3.95 -8.66
C LEU A 104 5.37 3.98 -9.55
N GLY A 105 5.43 4.67 -10.70
CA GLY A 105 4.37 4.71 -11.70
C GLY A 105 4.06 3.32 -12.26
N ARG A 106 5.11 2.54 -12.61
CA ARG A 106 4.92 1.14 -13.04
C ARG A 106 4.37 0.24 -11.95
N ALA A 107 4.62 0.52 -10.67
CA ALA A 107 3.99 -0.20 -9.57
C ALA A 107 2.50 0.13 -9.48
N LEU A 108 2.11 1.39 -9.67
CA LEU A 108 0.70 1.80 -9.76
C LEU A 108 0.00 1.18 -10.97
N ASP A 109 0.64 1.12 -12.13
CA ASP A 109 0.09 0.43 -13.32
C ASP A 109 -0.13 -1.06 -13.04
N ALA A 110 0.79 -1.71 -12.33
CA ALA A 110 0.65 -3.12 -11.97
C ALA A 110 -0.52 -3.35 -11.00
N ILE A 111 -0.73 -2.43 -10.04
CA ILE A 111 -1.88 -2.45 -9.13
C ILE A 111 -3.18 -2.20 -9.89
N TRP A 112 -3.18 -1.24 -10.82
CA TRP A 112 -4.34 -0.96 -11.67
C TRP A 112 -4.75 -2.19 -12.49
N ASN A 113 -3.78 -2.86 -13.12
CA ASN A 113 -4.03 -4.08 -13.89
C ASN A 113 -4.51 -5.26 -13.04
N TYR A 114 -4.16 -5.28 -11.75
CA TYR A 114 -4.65 -6.29 -10.80
C TYR A 114 -6.08 -5.99 -10.29
N ASP A 115 -6.56 -4.76 -10.48
CA ASP A 115 -7.79 -4.19 -9.91
C ASP A 115 -7.65 -3.79 -8.43
N PRO A 116 -7.57 -2.47 -8.12
CA PRO A 116 -7.53 -1.96 -6.76
C PRO A 116 -8.77 -2.32 -5.93
N SER A 117 -9.96 -2.45 -6.56
CA SER A 117 -11.20 -2.83 -5.90
C SER A 117 -11.18 -4.30 -5.45
N VAL A 118 -10.37 -5.14 -6.09
CA VAL A 118 -10.12 -6.53 -5.68
C VAL A 118 -8.98 -6.61 -4.65
N LEU A 119 -7.92 -5.82 -4.83
CA LEU A 119 -6.77 -5.81 -3.92
C LEU A 119 -7.13 -5.31 -2.52
N TYR A 120 -7.87 -4.22 -2.43
CA TYR A 120 -8.21 -3.59 -1.15
C TYR A 120 -8.87 -4.53 -0.14
N PRO A 121 -9.95 -5.27 -0.47
CA PRO A 121 -10.57 -6.18 0.50
C PRO A 121 -9.64 -7.32 0.93
N GLN A 122 -8.72 -7.77 0.08
CA GLN A 122 -7.72 -8.78 0.45
C GLN A 122 -6.73 -8.22 1.48
N LEU A 123 -6.24 -7.00 1.27
CA LEU A 123 -5.39 -6.29 2.22
C LEU A 123 -6.12 -6.06 3.56
N ALA A 124 -7.37 -5.59 3.51
CA ALA A 124 -8.18 -5.34 4.69
C ALA A 124 -8.45 -6.63 5.49
N SER A 125 -8.79 -7.72 4.81
CA SER A 125 -9.00 -9.03 5.43
C SER A 125 -7.72 -9.53 6.13
N GLN A 126 -6.56 -9.39 5.48
CA GLN A 126 -5.29 -9.74 6.11
C GLN A 126 -5.00 -8.88 7.34
N ALA A 127 -5.24 -7.57 7.27
CA ALA A 127 -5.04 -6.67 8.41
C ALA A 127 -5.92 -7.07 9.61
N VAL A 128 -7.21 -7.34 9.37
CA VAL A 128 -8.15 -7.84 10.39
C VAL A 128 -7.63 -9.12 11.02
N HIS A 129 -7.18 -10.07 10.21
CA HIS A 129 -6.65 -11.35 10.70
C HIS A 129 -5.35 -11.16 11.50
N ARG A 130 -4.40 -10.36 11.01
CA ARG A 130 -3.11 -10.07 11.67
C ARG A 130 -3.29 -9.40 13.03
N LEU A 131 -4.25 -8.49 13.13
CA LEU A 131 -4.56 -7.75 14.35
C LEU A 131 -5.51 -8.51 15.30
N GLY A 132 -6.04 -9.68 14.89
CA GLY A 132 -6.97 -10.46 15.69
C GLY A 132 -8.29 -9.75 15.99
N LEU A 133 -8.75 -8.87 15.08
CA LEU A 133 -9.93 -8.06 15.31
C LEU A 133 -11.21 -8.90 15.20
N SER A 134 -12.12 -8.74 16.15
CA SER A 134 -13.43 -9.38 16.10
C SER A 134 -14.40 -8.58 15.22
N CYS A 135 -14.63 -9.04 13.99
CA CYS A 135 -15.63 -8.44 13.10
C CYS A 135 -17.03 -9.02 13.39
N ARG A 136 -17.66 -8.58 14.48
CA ARG A 136 -19.02 -9.03 14.87
C ARG A 136 -20.14 -8.38 14.03
N PHE A 137 -19.87 -7.21 13.46
CA PHE A 137 -20.82 -6.45 12.67
C PHE A 137 -20.13 -6.00 11.37
N GLY A 138 -20.78 -6.24 10.23
CA GLY A 138 -20.34 -5.74 8.93
C GLY A 138 -21.24 -4.56 8.54
N HIS A 139 -20.65 -3.40 8.29
CA HIS A 139 -21.36 -2.27 7.71
C HIS A 139 -21.14 -2.28 6.20
N LEU A 140 -22.21 -2.57 5.44
CA LEU A 140 -22.22 -2.45 4.00
C LEU A 140 -22.75 -1.06 3.65
N ASP A 141 -21.84 -0.13 3.40
CA ASP A 141 -22.20 1.20 2.88
C ASP A 141 -22.39 1.10 1.36
N SER A 142 -23.47 0.45 0.94
CA SER A 142 -23.85 0.38 -0.47
C SER A 142 -24.67 1.60 -0.84
N THR A 143 -24.22 2.36 -1.82
CA THR A 143 -24.97 3.46 -2.45
C THR A 143 -26.02 2.97 -3.47
N SER A 144 -26.19 1.65 -3.59
CA SER A 144 -27.04 1.01 -4.60
C SER A 144 -27.73 -0.23 -4.05
N PHE A 145 -29.05 -0.22 -4.01
CA PHE A 145 -29.86 -1.43 -3.88
C PHE A 145 -30.64 -1.63 -5.17
N HIS A 146 -30.60 -2.86 -5.70
CA HIS A 146 -31.47 -3.30 -6.78
C HIS A 146 -32.50 -4.25 -6.19
N VAL A 147 -33.76 -4.01 -6.51
CA VAL A 147 -34.88 -4.84 -6.07
C VAL A 147 -35.54 -5.41 -7.32
N ASP A 148 -35.57 -6.74 -7.41
CA ASP A 148 -36.28 -7.46 -8.45
C ASP A 148 -37.61 -7.97 -7.88
N GLY A 149 -38.71 -7.63 -8.52
CA GLY A 149 -40.04 -8.01 -8.06
C GLY A 149 -41.15 -7.52 -8.99
N ARG A 150 -42.36 -8.01 -8.76
CA ARG A 150 -43.54 -7.47 -9.42
C ARG A 150 -43.85 -6.11 -8.82
N TYR A 151 -43.85 -5.07 -9.65
CA TYR A 151 -44.26 -3.73 -9.24
C TYR A 151 -45.69 -3.76 -8.69
N ASN A 152 -45.87 -3.25 -7.48
CA ASN A 152 -47.15 -3.04 -6.79
C ASN A 152 -47.44 -1.55 -6.59
N SER A 153 -46.76 -0.67 -7.35
CA SER A 153 -46.94 0.78 -7.29
C SER A 153 -48.34 1.26 -7.69
N ASP A 154 -49.10 0.41 -8.36
CA ASP A 154 -50.47 0.70 -8.80
C ASP A 154 -51.53 0.20 -7.79
N GLU A 155 -51.09 -0.46 -6.72
CA GLU A 155 -51.94 -1.00 -5.65
C GLU A 155 -51.88 -0.09 -4.41
N GLU A 156 -52.91 -0.08 -3.56
CA GLU A 156 -52.85 0.68 -2.30
C GLU A 156 -51.76 0.10 -1.37
N PRO A 157 -51.06 0.95 -0.59
CA PRO A 157 -50.03 0.48 0.34
C PRO A 157 -50.62 -0.48 1.38
N GLU A 158 -50.16 -1.72 1.38
CA GLU A 158 -50.52 -2.71 2.39
C GLU A 158 -49.51 -2.69 3.55
N GLU A 159 -49.99 -2.74 4.79
CA GLU A 159 -49.15 -2.64 5.98
C GLU A 159 -48.19 -3.85 6.06
N GLY A 160 -46.88 -3.58 6.14
CA GLY A 160 -45.84 -4.61 6.15
C GLY A 160 -45.35 -5.08 4.77
N VAL A 161 -45.91 -4.55 3.67
CA VAL A 161 -45.47 -4.85 2.30
C VAL A 161 -44.68 -3.67 1.73
N ILE A 162 -43.51 -3.96 1.14
CA ILE A 162 -42.69 -2.94 0.49
C ILE A 162 -43.35 -2.53 -0.83
N GLN A 163 -43.66 -1.24 -0.97
CA GLN A 163 -44.12 -0.64 -2.23
C GLN A 163 -42.94 -0.47 -3.20
N LEU A 164 -42.89 -1.33 -4.21
CA LEU A 164 -41.94 -1.30 -5.31
C LEU A 164 -42.42 -0.29 -6.35
N THR A 165 -41.79 0.90 -6.35
CA THR A 165 -42.02 1.95 -7.34
C THR A 165 -41.02 1.86 -8.48
N LYS A 166 -41.41 2.34 -9.67
CA LYS A 166 -40.54 2.33 -10.85
C LYS A 166 -39.30 3.19 -10.60
N GLY A 167 -38.14 2.54 -10.49
CA GLY A 167 -36.85 3.22 -10.40
C GLY A 167 -36.47 3.91 -11.72
N TYR A 168 -35.67 4.97 -11.62
CA TYR A 168 -35.07 5.61 -12.79
C TYR A 168 -33.80 4.87 -13.21
N SER A 169 -33.59 4.68 -14.52
CA SER A 169 -32.36 4.10 -15.04
C SER A 169 -31.15 4.95 -14.63
N ARG A 170 -30.12 4.30 -14.09
CA ARG A 170 -28.84 4.93 -13.73
C ARG A 170 -27.83 4.91 -14.88
N ASP A 171 -28.23 4.46 -16.08
CA ASP A 171 -27.37 4.51 -17.25
C ASP A 171 -26.82 5.93 -17.46
N HIS A 172 -25.50 6.01 -17.62
CA HIS A 172 -24.74 7.24 -17.82
C HIS A 172 -24.81 8.27 -16.67
N ARG A 173 -25.22 7.88 -15.46
CA ARG A 173 -25.17 8.75 -14.27
C ARG A 173 -24.39 8.08 -13.14
N PRO A 174 -23.04 8.21 -13.14
CA PRO A 174 -22.24 7.69 -12.04
C PRO A 174 -22.46 8.55 -10.80
N THR A 175 -22.64 7.88 -9.66
CA THR A 175 -22.40 8.46 -8.32
C THR A 175 -21.06 7.97 -7.83
#